data_AF-A0A1X2KHH5-F1
#
_entry.id   AF-A0A1X2KHH5-F1
#
_cell.length_a   1.000
_cell.length_b   1.000
_cell.length_c   1.000
_cell.angle_alpha   90.00
_cell.angle_beta   90.00
_cell.angle_gamma   90.00
#
_symmetry.space_group_name_H-M   'P 1'
#
loop_
_entity.id
_entity.type
_entity.pdbx_description
1 polymer ?
#
loop_
_entity_poly.entity_id
_entity_poly.type
_entity_poly.pdbx_seq_one_letter_code
_entity_poly.pdbx_strand_id
1 'polypeptide(L)'
;MVAVGRVECSATGPAWRVVFPDAEHAAASSYLRELAASDNSPLTLRSYAFDLLRWFRFLHGRMISWDKAERVDVRAFVEYLRDTPNPQRLRRRPGRPMPGSTNAVTGKDELSDRYSPRTINHQLSVLFGFYEHACAADLGPLVNPVPAQRTRDGGRPNAHHNPMGQFLIRKRAAYRQMNRPGNPGGS
;
A
#
# COMPACT_ATOMS: atom_id res chain seq x y z
N MET A 1 10.87 -21.62 4.75
CA MET A 1 9.45 -21.25 4.57
C MET A 1 9.33 -20.51 3.24
N VAL A 2 8.68 -21.09 2.23
CA VAL A 2 8.48 -20.44 0.93
C VAL A 2 7.53 -19.27 1.14
N ALA A 3 7.89 -18.08 0.64
CA ALA A 3 7.04 -16.90 0.77
C ALA A 3 5.81 -17.06 -0.13
N VAL A 4 4.62 -17.27 0.46
CA VAL A 4 3.35 -17.47 -0.26
C VAL A 4 3.02 -16.23 -1.11
N GLY A 5 2.69 -16.40 -2.38
CA GLY A 5 2.39 -15.31 -3.33
C GLY A 5 3.58 -14.43 -3.72
N ARG A 6 3.37 -13.56 -4.71
CA ARG A 6 4.41 -12.67 -5.29
C ARG A 6 3.81 -11.48 -6.03
N VAL A 7 4.61 -10.44 -6.24
CA VAL A 7 4.28 -9.31 -7.11
C VAL A 7 5.05 -9.49 -8.42
N GLU A 8 4.36 -9.45 -9.54
CA GLU A 8 4.94 -9.62 -10.87
C GLU A 8 4.77 -8.35 -11.71
N CYS A 9 5.79 -8.03 -12.51
CA CYS A 9 5.61 -7.10 -13.63
C CYS A 9 4.75 -7.79 -14.68
N SER A 10 3.75 -7.10 -15.20
CA SER A 10 2.95 -7.61 -16.31
C SER A 10 3.19 -6.80 -17.57
N ALA A 11 3.37 -7.49 -18.70
CA ALA A 11 3.49 -6.89 -20.03
C ALA A 11 2.13 -6.45 -20.61
N THR A 12 1.02 -6.99 -20.10
CA THR A 12 -0.35 -6.67 -20.52
C THR A 12 -1.18 -6.20 -19.30
N GLY A 13 -2.05 -5.18 -19.43
CA GLY A 13 -2.85 -4.66 -18.30
C GLY A 13 -2.04 -3.78 -17.32
N PRO A 14 -2.38 -3.72 -16.01
CA PRO A 14 -1.63 -2.89 -15.07
C PRO A 14 -0.18 -3.38 -14.97
N ALA A 15 0.77 -2.44 -14.86
CA ALA A 15 2.20 -2.74 -14.86
C ALA A 15 2.64 -3.72 -13.75
N TRP A 16 1.84 -3.84 -12.69
CA TRP A 16 2.07 -4.74 -11.56
C TRP A 16 0.82 -5.55 -11.23
N ARG A 17 1.01 -6.85 -10.98
CA ARG A 17 -0.05 -7.77 -10.53
C ARG A 17 0.35 -8.47 -9.24
N VAL A 18 -0.64 -8.81 -8.42
CA VAL A 18 -0.46 -9.58 -7.18
C VAL A 18 -0.94 -11.00 -7.42
N VAL A 19 -0.04 -11.96 -7.31
CA VAL A 19 -0.34 -13.39 -7.36
C VAL A 19 -0.40 -13.91 -5.94
N PHE A 20 -1.56 -14.46 -5.54
CA PHE A 20 -1.77 -14.99 -4.21
C PHE A 20 -2.94 -16.01 -4.14
N PRO A 21 -2.77 -17.20 -3.52
CA PRO A 21 -1.48 -17.77 -3.13
C PRO A 21 -0.66 -18.16 -4.38
N ASP A 22 -1.31 -18.73 -5.39
CA ASP A 22 -0.65 -19.24 -6.61
C ASP A 22 -1.26 -18.67 -7.91
N ALA A 23 -2.40 -18.00 -7.83
CA ALA A 23 -3.11 -17.38 -8.95
C ALA A 23 -3.25 -15.86 -8.77
N GLU A 24 -3.59 -15.16 -9.84
CA GLU A 24 -3.81 -13.71 -9.80
C GLU A 24 -4.96 -13.36 -8.82
N HIS A 25 -4.68 -12.44 -7.90
CA HIS A 25 -5.68 -11.99 -6.93
C HIS A 25 -6.60 -10.94 -7.55
N ALA A 26 -7.76 -11.38 -8.06
CA ALA A 26 -8.68 -10.57 -8.87
C ALA A 26 -9.01 -9.18 -8.28
N ALA A 27 -9.35 -9.10 -6.98
CA ALA A 27 -9.68 -7.82 -6.34
C ALA A 27 -8.48 -6.84 -6.31
N ALA A 28 -7.27 -7.36 -6.08
CA ALA A 28 -6.07 -6.54 -6.02
C ALA A 28 -5.69 -6.03 -7.43
N SER A 29 -5.79 -6.90 -8.43
CA SER A 29 -5.59 -6.52 -9.83
C SER A 29 -6.60 -5.49 -10.31
N SER A 30 -7.88 -5.64 -9.93
CA SER A 30 -8.93 -4.66 -10.22
C SER A 30 -8.59 -3.28 -9.64
N TYR A 31 -8.21 -3.23 -8.36
CA TYR A 31 -7.81 -1.98 -7.70
C TYR A 31 -6.55 -1.35 -8.31
N LEU A 32 -5.52 -2.14 -8.61
CA LEU A 32 -4.30 -1.63 -9.25
C LEU A 32 -4.56 -1.10 -10.66
N ARG A 33 -5.56 -1.67 -11.38
CA ARG A 33 -5.97 -1.19 -12.71
C ARG A 33 -6.72 0.15 -12.61
N GLU A 34 -7.58 0.33 -11.60
CA GLU A 34 -8.23 1.62 -11.31
C GLU A 34 -7.19 2.71 -10.99
N LEU A 35 -6.19 2.38 -10.18
CA LEU A 35 -5.10 3.30 -9.87
C LEU A 35 -4.26 3.65 -11.11
N ALA A 36 -3.97 2.67 -11.97
CA ALA A 36 -3.24 2.90 -13.22
C ALA A 36 -4.02 3.82 -14.17
N ALA A 37 -5.34 3.76 -14.16
CA ALA A 37 -6.20 4.66 -14.95
C ALA A 37 -6.25 6.10 -14.40
N SER A 38 -5.82 6.31 -13.14
CA SER A 38 -5.86 7.60 -12.44
C SER A 38 -4.53 8.39 -12.46
N ASP A 39 -3.68 8.19 -13.48
CA ASP A 39 -2.35 8.81 -13.64
C ASP A 39 -1.36 8.54 -12.49
N ASN A 40 -1.50 7.42 -11.77
CA ASN A 40 -0.51 7.04 -10.75
C ASN A 40 0.77 6.51 -11.39
N SER A 41 1.93 6.93 -10.87
CA SER A 41 3.24 6.44 -11.31
C SER A 41 3.37 4.90 -11.16
N PRO A 42 4.06 4.21 -12.09
CA PRO A 42 4.36 2.78 -11.96
C PRO A 42 5.07 2.41 -10.65
N LEU A 43 5.84 3.33 -10.06
CA LEU A 43 6.51 3.11 -8.77
C LEU A 43 5.51 3.12 -7.60
N THR A 44 4.47 3.94 -7.68
CA THR A 44 3.36 3.97 -6.71
C THR A 44 2.59 2.66 -6.79
N LEU A 45 2.23 2.21 -8.00
CA LEU A 45 1.56 0.93 -8.23
C LEU A 45 2.36 -0.25 -7.65
N ARG A 46 3.69 -0.25 -7.86
CA ARG A 46 4.59 -1.25 -7.27
C ARG A 46 4.48 -1.28 -5.74
N SER A 47 4.56 -0.11 -5.12
CA SER A 47 4.52 0.01 -3.65
C SER A 47 3.18 -0.49 -3.09
N TYR A 48 2.08 -0.14 -3.76
CA TYR A 48 0.74 -0.60 -3.39
C TYR A 48 0.60 -2.11 -3.53
N ALA A 49 1.12 -2.70 -4.63
CA ALA A 49 1.09 -4.14 -4.83
C ALA A 49 1.84 -4.90 -3.72
N PHE A 50 3.00 -4.40 -3.27
CA PHE A 50 3.74 -5.01 -2.16
C PHE A 50 3.03 -4.87 -0.81
N ASP A 51 2.37 -3.74 -0.56
CA ASP A 51 1.59 -3.53 0.66
C ASP A 51 0.34 -4.42 0.68
N LEU A 52 -0.34 -4.62 -0.44
CA LEU A 52 -1.45 -5.59 -0.57
C LEU A 52 -0.96 -7.03 -0.33
N LEU A 53 0.15 -7.43 -0.95
CA LEU A 53 0.72 -8.76 -0.73
C LEU A 53 1.11 -8.99 0.73
N ARG A 54 1.63 -7.96 1.42
CA ARG A 54 1.95 -8.05 2.86
C ARG A 54 0.69 -8.32 3.68
N TRP A 55 -0.41 -7.66 3.36
CA TRP A 55 -1.69 -7.85 4.01
C TRP A 55 -2.28 -9.24 3.75
N PHE A 56 -2.32 -9.72 2.50
CA PHE A 56 -2.84 -11.05 2.19
C PHE A 56 -2.05 -12.17 2.87
N ARG A 57 -0.72 -12.03 2.95
CA ARG A 57 0.12 -12.96 3.72
C ARG A 57 -0.21 -12.96 5.21
N PHE A 58 -0.44 -11.78 5.78
CA PHE A 58 -0.79 -11.65 7.20
C PHE A 58 -2.11 -12.33 7.53
N LEU A 59 -3.13 -12.14 6.68
CA LEU A 59 -4.43 -12.78 6.83
C LEU A 59 -4.38 -14.29 6.60
N HIS A 60 -3.63 -14.73 5.58
CA HIS A 60 -3.45 -16.16 5.31
C HIS A 60 -2.78 -16.89 6.48
N GLY A 61 -1.81 -16.27 7.15
CA GLY A 61 -1.22 -16.84 8.37
C GLY A 61 -2.21 -17.00 9.53
N ARG A 62 -3.38 -16.36 9.45
CA ARG A 62 -4.49 -16.43 10.42
C ARG A 62 -5.71 -17.19 9.89
N MET A 63 -5.63 -17.73 8.67
CA MET A 63 -6.75 -18.38 7.98
C MET A 63 -7.98 -17.47 7.81
N ILE A 64 -7.75 -16.16 7.65
CA ILE A 64 -8.79 -15.16 7.43
C ILE A 64 -8.83 -14.82 5.94
N SER A 65 -10.02 -14.88 5.34
CA SER A 65 -10.22 -14.41 3.97
C SER A 65 -10.25 -12.88 3.92
N TRP A 66 -9.68 -12.27 2.89
CA TRP A 66 -9.60 -10.80 2.78
C TRP A 66 -10.98 -10.15 2.79
N ASP A 67 -11.98 -10.81 2.22
CA ASP A 67 -13.39 -10.40 2.17
C ASP A 67 -14.12 -10.53 3.52
N LYS A 68 -13.50 -11.17 4.51
CA LYS A 68 -14.03 -11.34 5.87
C LYS A 68 -13.22 -10.58 6.91
N ALA A 69 -12.21 -9.83 6.50
CA ALA A 69 -11.35 -9.13 7.43
C ALA A 69 -12.10 -7.98 8.11
N GLU A 70 -11.93 -7.87 9.43
CA GLU A 70 -12.58 -6.87 10.26
C GLU A 70 -11.58 -5.85 10.81
N ARG A 71 -12.11 -4.85 11.53
CA ARG A 71 -11.28 -3.83 12.21
C ARG A 71 -10.26 -4.44 13.18
N VAL A 72 -10.63 -5.55 13.83
CA VAL A 72 -9.74 -6.27 14.75
C VAL A 72 -8.51 -6.82 14.03
N ASP A 73 -8.66 -7.28 12.77
CA ASP A 73 -7.56 -7.81 11.98
C ASP A 73 -6.61 -6.71 11.51
N VAL A 74 -7.16 -5.55 11.15
CA VAL A 74 -6.37 -4.36 10.82
C VAL A 74 -5.56 -3.90 12.04
N ARG A 75 -6.16 -3.91 13.23
CA ARG A 75 -5.45 -3.60 14.47
C ARG A 75 -4.34 -4.61 14.74
N ALA A 76 -4.62 -5.90 14.64
CA ALA A 76 -3.64 -6.97 14.82
C ALA A 76 -2.48 -6.84 13.81
N PHE A 77 -2.77 -6.37 12.59
CA PHE A 77 -1.74 -6.11 11.59
C PHE A 77 -0.87 -4.92 11.91
N VAL A 78 -1.43 -3.83 12.42
CA VAL A 78 -0.64 -2.68 12.89
C VAL A 78 0.27 -3.09 14.05
N GLU A 79 -0.23 -3.86 15.00
CA GLU A 79 0.55 -4.41 16.11
C GLU A 79 1.69 -5.30 15.57
N TYR A 80 1.38 -6.21 14.65
CA TYR A 80 2.39 -7.02 13.98
C TYR A 80 3.47 -6.20 13.26
N LEU A 81 3.11 -5.13 12.55
CA LEU A 81 4.09 -4.26 11.88
C LEU A 81 4.97 -3.48 12.86
N ARG A 82 4.47 -3.16 14.06
CA ARG A 82 5.25 -2.48 15.10
C ARG A 82 6.29 -3.41 15.74
N ASP A 83 6.00 -4.71 15.79
CA ASP A 83 6.87 -5.70 16.42
C ASP A 83 7.78 -6.44 15.44
N THR A 84 7.45 -6.45 14.15
CA THR A 84 8.24 -7.15 13.14
C THR A 84 9.45 -6.32 12.67
N PRO A 85 10.67 -6.89 12.66
CA PRO A 85 11.84 -6.27 12.02
C PRO A 85 11.58 -6.09 10.52
N ASN A 86 11.92 -4.93 9.97
CA ASN A 86 11.68 -4.68 8.54
C ASN A 86 12.63 -5.55 7.68
N PRO A 87 12.10 -6.57 6.95
CA PRO A 87 12.94 -7.53 6.22
C PRO A 87 13.78 -6.87 5.12
N GLN A 88 13.29 -5.76 4.58
CA GLN A 88 13.96 -5.00 3.52
C GLN A 88 15.13 -4.18 4.07
N ARG A 89 15.11 -3.81 5.36
CA ARG A 89 16.23 -3.18 6.06
C ARG A 89 17.26 -4.21 6.51
N LEU A 90 16.81 -5.40 6.94
CA LEU A 90 17.69 -6.52 7.25
C LEU A 90 18.49 -6.98 6.02
N ARG A 91 17.85 -7.09 4.85
CA ARG A 91 18.53 -7.42 3.58
C ARG A 91 19.55 -6.37 3.12
N ARG A 92 19.39 -5.09 3.48
CA ARG A 92 20.32 -4.01 3.15
C ARG A 92 21.48 -3.88 4.14
N ARG A 93 21.50 -4.64 5.24
CA ARG A 93 22.54 -4.62 6.26
C ARG A 93 23.04 -6.04 6.60
N PRO A 94 23.71 -6.75 5.68
CA PRO A 94 24.40 -7.98 6.06
C PRO A 94 25.63 -7.60 6.91
N GLY A 95 25.64 -7.96 8.19
CA GLY A 95 26.86 -7.93 9.03
C GLY A 95 26.92 -6.92 10.19
N ARG A 96 25.80 -6.54 10.83
CA ARG A 96 25.85 -5.72 12.05
C ARG A 96 25.60 -6.55 13.32
N PRO A 97 26.23 -6.22 14.47
CA PRO A 97 25.95 -6.88 15.74
C PRO A 97 24.49 -6.70 16.18
N MET A 98 24.09 -7.55 17.11
CA MET A 98 22.73 -7.76 17.64
C MET A 98 21.98 -6.45 17.99
N PRO A 99 20.65 -6.38 17.79
CA PRO A 99 19.84 -5.23 18.18
C PRO A 99 20.02 -4.90 19.67
N GLY A 100 20.43 -3.66 19.96
CA GLY A 100 20.74 -3.18 21.32
C GLY A 100 22.19 -2.76 21.53
N SER A 101 23.09 -2.95 20.56
CA SER A 101 24.42 -2.34 20.65
C SER A 101 24.32 -0.82 20.47
N THR A 102 24.93 -0.05 21.36
CA THR A 102 25.21 1.37 21.11
C THR A 102 26.36 1.48 20.12
N ASN A 103 26.17 2.25 19.05
CA ASN A 103 27.25 2.52 18.09
C ASN A 103 28.30 3.41 18.77
N ALA A 104 29.35 2.81 19.33
CA ALA A 104 30.34 3.47 20.19
C ALA A 104 31.12 4.62 19.51
N VAL A 105 31.04 4.73 18.18
CA VAL A 105 31.80 5.71 17.39
C VAL A 105 31.03 7.02 17.15
N THR A 106 29.69 7.05 17.30
CA THR A 106 28.89 8.24 16.89
C THR A 106 27.77 8.68 17.84
N GLY A 107 27.47 7.93 18.92
CA GLY A 107 26.54 8.38 19.98
C GLY A 107 25.09 8.60 19.54
N LYS A 108 24.69 8.17 18.33
CA LYS A 108 23.31 8.26 17.83
C LYS A 108 22.61 6.92 18.01
N ASP A 109 21.37 6.99 18.49
CA ASP A 109 20.46 5.84 18.53
C ASP A 109 20.45 5.14 17.17
N GLU A 110 20.71 3.84 17.19
CA GLU A 110 20.60 3.02 16.01
C GLU A 110 19.15 3.09 15.52
N LEU A 111 18.92 3.62 14.30
CA LEU A 111 17.59 3.72 13.71
C LEU A 111 16.84 2.38 13.83
N SER A 112 15.82 2.34 14.71
CA SER A 112 15.11 1.13 15.17
C SER A 112 14.86 0.13 14.04
N ASP A 113 15.11 -1.16 14.26
CA ASP A 113 14.96 -2.24 13.25
C ASP A 113 13.50 -2.46 12.76
N ARG A 114 12.54 -1.82 13.42
CA ARG A 114 11.09 -1.92 13.21
C ARG A 114 10.58 -1.03 12.06
N TYR A 115 9.34 -1.25 11.63
CA TYR A 115 8.68 -0.35 10.66
C TYR A 115 8.48 1.05 11.24
N SER A 116 8.80 2.07 10.44
CA SER A 116 8.53 3.46 10.82
C SER A 116 7.03 3.75 10.88
N PRO A 117 6.55 4.65 11.74
CA PRO A 117 5.15 5.10 11.75
C PRO A 117 4.66 5.56 10.36
N ARG A 118 5.55 6.17 9.57
CA ARG A 118 5.26 6.60 8.20
C ARG A 118 4.90 5.42 7.28
N THR A 119 5.65 4.32 7.38
CA THR A 119 5.40 3.12 6.58
C THR A 119 4.09 2.44 6.98
N ILE A 120 3.80 2.39 8.29
CA ILE A 120 2.53 1.86 8.81
C ILE A 120 1.36 2.70 8.31
N ASN A 121 1.47 4.03 8.35
CA ASN A 121 0.43 4.92 7.83
C ASN A 121 0.24 4.76 6.32
N HIS A 122 1.32 4.57 5.55
CA HIS A 122 1.24 4.28 4.11
C HIS A 122 0.55 2.94 3.83
N GLN A 123 0.85 1.90 4.61
CA GLN A 123 0.18 0.61 4.50
C GLN A 123 -1.33 0.73 4.80
N LEU A 124 -1.72 1.41 5.89
CA LEU A 124 -3.13 1.61 6.25
C LEU A 124 -3.89 2.41 5.20
N SER A 125 -3.21 3.41 4.66
CA SER A 125 -3.61 4.19 3.51
C SER A 125 -3.95 3.27 2.31
N VAL A 126 -3.03 2.40 1.89
CA VAL A 126 -3.28 1.48 0.76
C VAL A 126 -4.48 0.56 1.03
N LEU A 127 -4.60 0.03 2.26
CA LEU A 127 -5.72 -0.85 2.65
C LEU A 127 -7.06 -0.12 2.61
N PHE A 128 -7.12 1.11 3.13
CA PHE A 128 -8.34 1.90 3.08
C PHE A 128 -8.83 2.07 1.64
N GLY A 129 -7.96 2.48 0.71
CA GLY A 129 -8.32 2.65 -0.69
C GLY A 129 -8.72 1.35 -1.38
N PHE A 130 -8.06 0.24 -1.06
CA PHE A 130 -8.40 -1.09 -1.57
C PHE A 130 -9.81 -1.54 -1.16
N TYR A 131 -10.16 -1.39 0.12
CA TYR A 131 -11.48 -1.78 0.61
C TYR A 131 -12.58 -0.81 0.15
N GLU A 132 -12.30 0.49 0.01
CA GLU A 132 -13.23 1.44 -0.65
C GLU A 132 -13.53 1.00 -2.09
N HIS A 133 -12.51 0.64 -2.85
CA HIS A 133 -12.67 0.11 -4.21
C HIS A 133 -13.49 -1.19 -4.21
N ALA A 134 -13.20 -2.12 -3.31
CA ALA A 134 -13.91 -3.39 -3.23
C ALA A 134 -15.39 -3.22 -2.86
N CYS A 135 -15.71 -2.29 -1.94
CA CYS A 135 -17.09 -1.93 -1.62
C CYS A 135 -17.80 -1.28 -2.81
N ALA A 136 -17.13 -0.35 -3.52
CA ALA A 136 -17.71 0.33 -4.67
C ALA A 136 -17.91 -0.58 -5.89
N ALA A 137 -17.08 -1.60 -6.04
CA ALA A 137 -17.16 -2.59 -7.11
C ALA A 137 -18.05 -3.81 -6.77
N ASP A 138 -18.76 -3.76 -5.63
CA ASP A 138 -19.67 -4.81 -5.15
C ASP A 138 -19.03 -6.21 -5.12
N LEU A 139 -17.75 -6.27 -4.71
CA LEU A 139 -16.98 -7.53 -4.64
C LEU A 139 -17.38 -8.41 -3.44
N GLY A 140 -18.52 -8.12 -2.81
CA GLY A 140 -19.09 -8.83 -1.67
C GLY A 140 -19.80 -7.89 -0.70
N PRO A 141 -20.50 -8.41 0.31
CA PRO A 141 -21.09 -7.64 1.40
C PRO A 141 -19.98 -7.13 2.33
N LEU A 142 -19.16 -6.23 1.81
CA LEU A 142 -17.96 -5.71 2.45
C LEU A 142 -18.27 -4.42 3.19
N VAL A 143 -17.72 -4.29 4.39
CA VAL A 143 -17.60 -3.01 5.08
C VAL A 143 -16.11 -2.74 5.22
N ASN A 144 -15.68 -1.52 4.88
CA ASN A 144 -14.27 -1.16 5.01
C ASN A 144 -13.76 -1.37 6.46
N PRO A 145 -12.82 -2.31 6.67
CA PRO A 145 -12.29 -2.60 8.01
C PRO A 145 -11.27 -1.55 8.46
N VAL A 146 -10.84 -0.65 7.59
CA VAL A 146 -9.98 0.46 7.95
C VAL A 146 -10.86 1.69 8.23
N PRO A 147 -10.90 2.20 9.47
CA PRO A 147 -11.72 3.35 9.78
C PRO A 147 -11.23 4.60 9.02
N ALA A 148 -12.16 5.36 8.44
CA ALA A 148 -11.85 6.68 7.90
C ALA A 148 -11.19 7.52 9.02
N GLN A 149 -10.06 8.16 8.72
CA GLN A 149 -9.40 9.03 9.69
C GLN A 149 -10.36 10.17 10.05
N ARG A 150 -10.87 10.15 11.28
CA ARG A 150 -11.58 11.31 11.85
C ARG A 150 -10.57 12.45 11.96
N THR A 151 -10.65 13.40 11.03
CA THR A 151 -10.01 14.71 11.20
C THR A 151 -10.60 15.34 12.46
N ARG A 152 -9.85 15.30 13.56
CA ARG A 152 -10.10 16.17 14.70
C ARG A 152 -9.76 17.60 14.27
N ASP A 153 -10.74 18.48 14.46
CA ASP A 153 -10.66 19.93 14.53
C ASP A 153 -10.58 20.74 13.22
N GLY A 154 -11.58 21.62 13.08
CA GLY A 154 -11.76 22.55 11.97
C GLY A 154 -10.75 23.70 11.97
N GLY A 155 -9.60 23.48 11.35
CA GLY A 155 -8.63 24.52 10.99
C GLY A 155 -8.29 24.45 9.50
N ARG A 156 -8.25 25.61 8.85
CA ARG A 156 -8.18 25.81 7.39
C ARG A 156 -6.99 25.13 6.68
N PRO A 157 -7.12 24.91 5.35
CA PRO A 157 -6.35 23.93 4.60
C PRO A 157 -5.06 24.51 3.98
N ASN A 158 -4.07 23.64 3.80
CA ASN A 158 -2.79 23.85 3.12
C ASN A 158 -1.67 24.54 3.92
N ALA A 159 -0.95 23.74 4.69
CA ALA A 159 0.49 23.93 4.91
C ALA A 159 1.16 22.55 4.96
N HIS A 160 1.90 22.22 3.89
CA HIS A 160 2.70 20.99 3.68
C HIS A 160 1.96 19.70 3.28
N HIS A 161 1.12 19.79 2.24
CA HIS A 161 0.75 18.69 1.34
C HIS A 161 1.89 18.52 0.33
N ASN A 162 2.55 17.40 0.05
CA ASN A 162 2.30 15.96 0.08
C ASN A 162 3.69 15.26 0.28
N PRO A 163 3.89 13.95 0.08
CA PRO A 163 4.80 13.68 -1.02
C PRO A 163 4.44 12.46 -1.84
N MET A 164 3.14 12.16 -2.03
CA MET A 164 2.54 11.69 -3.32
C MET A 164 1.13 11.05 -3.14
N GLY A 165 0.39 11.37 -2.09
CA GLY A 165 -0.99 10.95 -1.88
C GLY A 165 -2.01 11.43 -2.91
N GLN A 166 -3.09 10.66 -3.00
CA GLN A 166 -4.47 11.11 -2.90
C GLN A 166 -5.19 10.15 -1.94
N PHE A 167 -5.48 10.58 -0.70
CA PHE A 167 -6.47 9.92 0.17
C PHE A 167 -7.84 10.51 -0.09
N LEU A 168 -8.30 10.22 -1.29
CA LEU A 168 -9.67 10.25 -1.75
C LEU A 168 -9.52 9.69 -3.16
N ILE A 169 -10.20 8.59 -3.45
CA ILE A 169 -10.70 8.38 -4.80
C ILE A 169 -11.65 9.56 -5.04
N ARG A 170 -11.12 10.77 -5.28
CA ARG A 170 -11.92 11.83 -5.87
C ARG A 170 -12.26 11.23 -7.20
N LYS A 171 -13.55 10.93 -7.40
CA LYS A 171 -14.21 10.78 -8.69
C LYS A 171 -13.98 12.06 -9.50
N ARG A 172 -12.73 12.38 -9.87
CA ARG A 172 -12.42 13.44 -10.80
C ARG A 172 -12.71 12.84 -12.17
N ALA A 173 -13.96 13.05 -12.58
CA ALA A 173 -14.48 12.86 -13.93
C ALA A 173 -13.89 11.63 -14.62
N ALA A 174 -14.55 10.48 -14.42
CA ALA A 174 -14.28 9.25 -15.14
C ALA A 174 -13.83 9.56 -16.58
N TYR A 175 -12.57 9.25 -16.88
CA TYR A 175 -11.98 9.30 -18.23
C TYR A 175 -11.64 10.67 -18.85
N ARG A 176 -11.25 11.71 -18.10
CA ARG A 176 -10.63 12.89 -18.75
C ARG A 176 -9.22 12.57 -19.28
N GLN A 177 -9.12 12.22 -20.55
CA GLN A 177 -7.88 12.21 -21.31
C GLN A 177 -7.45 13.66 -21.59
N MET A 178 -6.24 14.02 -21.18
CA MET A 178 -5.63 15.26 -21.64
C MET A 178 -5.18 15.06 -23.09
N ASN A 179 -5.95 15.57 -24.05
CA ASN A 179 -5.51 15.67 -25.43
C ASN A 179 -4.26 16.55 -25.47
N ARG A 180 -3.14 15.97 -25.91
CA ARG A 180 -1.96 16.73 -26.31
C ARG A 180 -2.40 17.60 -27.52
N PRO A 181 -2.32 18.94 -27.46
CA PRO A 181 -2.66 19.75 -28.63
C PRO A 181 -1.72 19.35 -29.77
N GLY A 182 -2.34 18.99 -30.90
CA GLY A 182 -1.65 18.65 -32.13
C GLY A 182 -0.73 19.78 -32.57
N ASN A 183 0.45 19.41 -33.04
CA ASN A 183 1.39 20.30 -33.69
C ASN A 183 0.79 20.78 -35.03
N PRO A 184 0.50 22.07 -35.26
CA PRO A 184 0.22 22.55 -36.59
C PRO A 184 1.56 22.79 -37.29
N GLY A 185 2.11 21.71 -37.87
CA GLY A 185 3.22 21.82 -38.78
C GLY A 185 2.72 22.10 -40.19
N GLY A 186 3.13 23.23 -40.76
CA GLY A 186 3.51 23.32 -42.17
C GLY A 186 2.44 23.82 -43.14
N SER A 187 2.54 25.09 -43.50
CA SER A 187 2.59 25.52 -44.91
C SER A 187 3.58 26.66 -45.01
#